data_AF-A0A5B8K2Q9-F1
#
_entry.id   AF-A0A5B8K2Q9-F1
#
_cell.length_a   1.000
_cell.length_b   1.000
_cell.length_c   1.000
_cell.angle_alpha   90.00
_cell.angle_beta   90.00
_cell.angle_gamma   90.00
#
_symmetry.space_group_name_H-M   'P 1'
#
loop_
_entity.id
_entity.type
_entity.pdbx_description
1 polymer ?
#
loop_
_entity_poly.entity_id
_entity_poly.type
_entity_poly.pdbx_seq_one_letter_code
_entity_poly.pdbx_strand_id
1 'polypeptide(L)'
;MIFLWLFRDKIQNHYNRSNINSKRRVLLIRLAGLLTIIFMIFRTSILIIYHFPKSWEILPLHFCRLMCLFIGFILFFNKIEYFKYIAFFAIFGAILAMSLPDFANKYQADFDGVVFGKEYIKGQTYSFALYIDNYHYWDYILIHSYLVIISSTLMILYPFKYKIKDFAKTIIFFGSLCTFFFIINALTGHFAPLKWKSNYFYTGIDQINSFSKLLQPITKWPFIFVAEFILGFVFITLATILHIVLANLKVSLNKGTKFLTIQKRFTFKEFFEWTKKNN
;
A
#
# COMPACT_ATOMS: atom_id res chain seq x y z
N MET A 1 3.49 -15.68 -1.67
CA MET A 1 2.47 -15.10 -2.58
C MET A 1 2.15 -16.01 -3.76
N ILE A 2 3.15 -16.39 -4.59
CA ILE A 2 2.92 -17.24 -5.78
C ILE A 2 2.22 -18.55 -5.42
N PHE A 3 2.68 -19.27 -4.39
CA PHE A 3 2.01 -20.49 -3.93
C PHE A 3 0.55 -20.28 -3.51
N LEU A 4 0.25 -19.23 -2.73
CA LEU A 4 -1.12 -18.90 -2.34
C LEU A 4 -2.00 -18.70 -3.58
N TRP A 5 -1.50 -17.98 -4.57
CA TRP A 5 -2.25 -17.71 -5.79
C TRP A 5 -2.38 -18.93 -6.72
N LEU A 6 -1.36 -19.79 -6.83
CA LEU A 6 -1.41 -21.04 -7.59
C LEU A 6 -2.47 -22.00 -7.03
N PHE A 7 -2.58 -22.07 -5.71
CA PHE A 7 -3.55 -22.92 -5.01
C PHE A 7 -4.86 -22.21 -4.65
N ARG A 8 -5.11 -21.01 -5.20
CA ARG A 8 -6.27 -20.17 -4.83
C ARG A 8 -7.60 -20.88 -4.89
N ASP A 9 -7.83 -21.69 -5.92
CA ASP A 9 -9.08 -22.43 -6.11
C ASP A 9 -9.29 -23.47 -4.99
N LYS A 10 -8.21 -24.17 -4.58
CA LYS A 10 -8.29 -25.16 -3.50
C LYS A 10 -8.54 -24.47 -2.16
N ILE A 11 -7.84 -23.36 -1.90
CA ILE A 11 -8.01 -22.55 -0.69
C ILE A 11 -9.44 -22.02 -0.61
N GLN A 12 -9.94 -21.43 -1.70
CA GLN A 12 -11.29 -20.87 -1.77
C GLN A 12 -12.36 -21.95 -1.60
N ASN A 13 -12.20 -23.11 -2.24
CA ASN A 13 -13.13 -24.23 -2.08
C ASN A 13 -13.15 -24.76 -0.64
N HIS A 14 -11.99 -24.89 0.00
CA HIS A 14 -11.93 -25.29 1.40
C HIS A 14 -12.60 -24.26 2.32
N TYR A 15 -12.32 -22.97 2.10
CA TYR A 15 -12.94 -21.87 2.85
C TYR A 15 -14.46 -21.85 2.72
N ASN A 16 -14.99 -22.02 1.50
CA ASN A 16 -16.43 -22.03 1.24
C ASN A 16 -17.14 -23.28 1.76
N ARG A 17 -16.43 -24.41 1.89
CA ARG A 17 -16.96 -25.66 2.47
C ARG A 17 -16.88 -25.71 3.99
N SER A 18 -16.22 -24.74 4.63
CA SER A 18 -16.12 -24.72 6.08
C SER A 18 -17.51 -24.56 6.71
N ASN A 19 -17.82 -25.35 7.75
CA ASN A 19 -19.08 -25.27 8.50
C ASN A 19 -19.19 -24.01 9.40
N ILE A 20 -18.39 -22.97 9.11
CA ILE A 20 -18.44 -21.72 9.87
C ILE A 20 -19.70 -20.97 9.47
N ASN A 21 -20.59 -20.76 10.44
CA ASN A 21 -21.79 -19.93 10.26
C ASN A 21 -21.40 -18.54 9.71
N SER A 22 -22.17 -18.05 8.72
CA SER A 22 -22.02 -16.73 8.11
C SER A 22 -21.84 -15.60 9.14
N LYS A 23 -22.60 -15.61 10.26
CA LYS A 23 -22.46 -14.60 11.33
C LYS A 23 -21.05 -14.61 11.95
N ARG A 24 -20.51 -15.80 12.23
CA ARG A 24 -19.16 -15.97 12.80
C ARG A 24 -18.09 -15.55 11.79
N ARG A 25 -18.28 -15.83 10.50
CA ARG A 25 -17.40 -15.37 9.43
C ARG A 25 -17.34 -13.85 9.35
N VAL A 26 -18.50 -13.17 9.36
CA VAL A 26 -18.56 -11.71 9.40
C VAL A 26 -17.88 -11.15 10.65
N LEU A 27 -18.12 -11.76 11.82
CA LEU A 27 -17.45 -11.35 13.06
C LEU A 27 -15.92 -11.44 12.93
N LEU A 28 -15.38 -12.56 12.42
CA LEU A 28 -13.94 -12.73 12.24
C LEU A 28 -13.33 -11.69 11.28
N ILE A 29 -14.04 -11.35 10.20
CA ILE A 29 -13.61 -10.31 9.25
C ILE A 29 -13.56 -8.95 9.95
N ARG A 30 -14.61 -8.59 10.70
CA ARG A 30 -14.66 -7.33 11.43
C ARG A 30 -13.59 -7.25 12.51
N LEU A 31 -13.34 -8.35 13.22
CA LEU A 31 -12.26 -8.46 14.21
C LEU A 31 -10.89 -8.27 13.56
N ALA A 32 -10.65 -8.87 12.39
CA ALA A 32 -9.41 -8.67 11.66
C ALA A 32 -9.21 -7.18 11.31
N GLY A 33 -10.25 -6.50 10.81
CA GLY A 33 -10.21 -5.06 10.52
C GLY A 33 -9.98 -4.20 11.76
N LEU A 34 -10.66 -4.52 12.87
CA LEU A 34 -10.47 -3.83 14.16
C LEU A 34 -9.03 -3.97 14.66
N LEU A 35 -8.47 -5.18 14.61
CA LEU A 35 -7.08 -5.42 15.00
C LEU A 35 -6.12 -4.60 14.14
N THR A 36 -6.32 -4.56 12.81
CA THR A 36 -5.50 -3.71 11.92
C THR A 36 -5.51 -2.25 12.36
N ILE A 37 -6.68 -1.69 12.67
CA ILE A 37 -6.82 -0.29 13.11
C ILE A 37 -6.11 -0.09 14.45
N ILE A 38 -6.29 -0.99 15.41
CA ILE A 38 -5.62 -0.94 16.72
C ILE A 38 -4.09 -0.95 16.56
N PHE A 39 -3.55 -1.81 15.69
CA PHE A 39 -2.10 -1.85 15.42
C PHE A 39 -1.59 -0.53 14.82
N MET A 40 -2.35 0.10 13.93
CA MET A 40 -1.99 1.41 13.36
C MET A 40 -2.01 2.53 14.41
N ILE A 41 -2.96 2.49 15.36
CA ILE A 41 -3.00 3.42 16.50
C ILE A 41 -1.80 3.17 17.41
N PHE A 42 -1.54 1.91 17.77
CA PHE A 42 -0.42 1.54 18.63
C PHE A 42 0.93 2.00 18.06
N ARG A 43 1.15 1.79 16.75
CA ARG A 43 2.32 2.34 16.04
C ARG A 43 2.43 3.85 16.21
N THR A 44 1.33 4.56 15.96
CA THR A 44 1.29 6.03 16.08
C THR A 44 1.70 6.47 17.49
N SER A 45 1.20 5.79 18.52
CA SER A 45 1.57 6.04 19.92
C SER A 45 3.06 5.78 20.19
N ILE A 46 3.64 4.69 19.66
CA ILE A 46 5.08 4.43 19.78
C ILE A 46 5.88 5.58 19.19
N LEU A 47 5.53 6.06 17.99
CA LEU A 47 6.28 7.14 17.34
C LEU A 47 6.22 8.48 18.09
N ILE A 48 5.11 8.72 18.79
CA ILE A 48 4.97 9.89 19.67
C ILE A 48 5.92 9.76 20.86
N ILE A 49 5.93 8.59 21.52
CA ILE A 49 6.77 8.32 22.70
C ILE A 49 8.26 8.39 22.36
N TYR A 50 8.65 7.88 21.19
CA TYR A 50 10.04 7.88 20.72
C TYR A 50 10.50 9.22 20.11
N HIS A 51 9.63 10.25 20.08
CA HIS A 51 9.93 11.56 19.50
C HIS A 51 10.59 11.46 18.11
N PHE A 52 9.97 10.70 17.20
CA PHE A 52 10.62 10.40 15.92
C PHE A 52 10.99 11.69 15.14
N PRO A 53 12.25 11.82 14.67
CA PRO A 53 12.78 12.91 13.85
C PRO A 53 11.83 13.54 12.82
N LYS A 54 11.12 12.70 12.06
CA LYS A 54 10.15 13.12 11.05
C LYS A 54 8.77 13.02 11.65
N SER A 55 8.33 14.06 12.36
CA SER A 55 7.04 14.05 13.08
C SER A 55 5.83 13.80 12.15
N TRP A 56 5.92 14.16 10.87
CA TRP A 56 4.88 13.83 9.88
C TRP A 56 4.70 12.32 9.64
N GLU A 57 5.66 11.47 9.99
CA GLU A 57 5.54 10.00 9.92
C GLU A 57 4.72 9.39 11.08
N ILE A 58 4.47 10.17 12.13
CA ILE A 58 3.57 9.79 13.22
C ILE A 58 2.20 9.45 12.63
N LEU A 59 1.71 10.32 11.76
CA LEU A 59 0.47 10.07 11.05
C LEU A 59 0.66 8.92 10.04
N PRO A 60 -0.23 7.91 10.03
CA PRO A 60 -0.16 6.75 9.13
C PRO A 60 -0.60 7.07 7.69
N LEU A 61 -0.20 8.23 7.19
CA LEU A 61 -0.60 8.79 5.90
C LEU A 61 0.36 8.44 4.75
N HIS A 62 1.51 7.83 5.06
CA HIS A 62 2.33 7.19 4.03
C HIS A 62 1.55 6.12 3.27
N PHE A 63 1.87 5.97 1.99
CA PHE A 63 1.17 5.08 1.07
C PHE A 63 0.81 3.70 1.64
N CYS A 64 1.79 2.88 2.01
CA CYS A 64 1.53 1.51 2.51
C CYS A 64 0.78 1.51 3.86
N ARG A 65 1.04 2.50 4.73
CA ARG A 65 0.36 2.66 6.03
C ARG A 65 -1.10 3.04 5.85
N LEU A 66 -1.37 3.92 4.87
CA LEU A 66 -2.70 4.33 4.47
C LEU A 66 -3.48 3.16 3.84
N MET A 67 -2.82 2.34 3.01
CA MET A 67 -3.44 1.11 2.48
C MET A 67 -3.81 0.13 3.59
N CYS A 68 -2.97 -0.05 4.63
CA CYS A 68 -3.32 -0.83 5.81
C CYS A 68 -4.58 -0.27 6.50
N LEU A 69 -4.69 1.04 6.67
CA LEU A 69 -5.88 1.66 7.23
C LEU A 69 -7.13 1.45 6.37
N PHE A 70 -7.04 1.64 5.06
CA PHE A 70 -8.17 1.37 4.17
C PHE A 70 -8.62 -0.09 4.22
N ILE A 71 -7.68 -1.05 4.27
CA ILE A 71 -8.01 -2.46 4.48
C ILE A 71 -8.68 -2.66 5.83
N GLY A 72 -8.14 -2.07 6.90
CA GLY A 72 -8.72 -2.11 8.24
C GLY A 72 -10.19 -1.65 8.25
N PHE A 73 -10.48 -0.48 7.66
CA PHE A 73 -11.85 0.04 7.56
C PHE A 73 -12.75 -0.83 6.67
N ILE A 74 -12.26 -1.29 5.52
CA ILE A 74 -13.01 -2.18 4.62
C ILE A 74 -13.44 -3.46 5.35
N LEU A 75 -12.53 -4.07 6.12
CA LEU A 75 -12.83 -5.28 6.88
C LEU A 75 -13.73 -4.98 8.09
N PHE A 76 -13.48 -3.90 8.82
CA PHE A 76 -14.27 -3.50 9.99
C PHE A 76 -15.74 -3.22 9.65
N PHE A 77 -15.99 -2.52 8.54
CA PHE A 77 -17.36 -2.29 8.04
C PHE A 77 -17.91 -3.46 7.22
N ASN A 78 -17.11 -4.52 7.00
CA ASN A 78 -17.44 -5.67 6.16
C ASN A 78 -17.90 -5.25 4.75
N LYS A 79 -17.16 -4.32 4.14
CA LYS A 79 -17.40 -3.77 2.80
C LYS A 79 -16.34 -4.24 1.81
N ILE A 80 -16.09 -5.55 1.79
CA ILE A 80 -14.99 -6.20 1.06
C ILE A 80 -15.04 -5.89 -0.44
N GLU A 81 -16.22 -5.58 -0.99
CA GLU A 81 -16.40 -5.17 -2.38
C GLU A 81 -15.56 -3.95 -2.79
N TYR A 82 -15.17 -3.07 -1.85
CA TYR A 82 -14.31 -1.92 -2.14
C TYR A 82 -12.82 -2.27 -2.16
N PHE A 83 -12.42 -3.44 -1.66
CA PHE A 83 -11.02 -3.85 -1.62
C PHE A 83 -10.36 -3.86 -3.02
N LYS A 84 -11.14 -4.18 -4.06
CA LYS A 84 -10.67 -4.17 -5.46
C LYS A 84 -10.06 -2.85 -5.91
N TYR A 85 -10.44 -1.72 -5.31
CA TYR A 85 -9.92 -0.41 -5.70
C TYR A 85 -8.54 -0.11 -5.11
N ILE A 86 -8.12 -0.85 -4.08
CA ILE A 86 -6.84 -0.67 -3.39
C ILE A 86 -5.93 -1.90 -3.49
N ALA A 87 -6.45 -3.06 -3.90
CA ALA A 87 -5.73 -4.34 -3.88
C ALA A 87 -4.40 -4.30 -4.63
N PHE A 88 -4.36 -3.72 -5.84
CA PHE A 88 -3.14 -3.65 -6.63
C PHE A 88 -2.09 -2.75 -5.97
N PHE A 89 -2.51 -1.58 -5.50
CA PHE A 89 -1.65 -0.66 -4.76
C PHE A 89 -1.07 -1.30 -3.50
N ALA A 90 -1.89 -2.01 -2.74
CA ALA A 90 -1.47 -2.66 -1.51
C ALA A 90 -0.39 -3.73 -1.76
N ILE A 91 -0.61 -4.62 -2.74
CA ILE A 91 0.33 -5.71 -3.03
C ILE A 91 1.62 -5.19 -3.66
N PHE A 92 1.51 -4.50 -4.81
CA PHE A 92 2.71 -4.10 -5.54
C PHE A 92 3.44 -2.95 -4.87
N GLY A 93 2.73 -2.03 -4.21
CA GLY A 93 3.36 -0.97 -3.42
C GLY A 93 4.20 -1.56 -2.28
N ALA A 94 3.69 -2.59 -1.60
CA ALA A 94 4.46 -3.28 -0.58
C ALA A 94 5.65 -4.06 -1.14
N ILE A 95 5.49 -4.73 -2.28
CA ILE A 95 6.61 -5.43 -2.94
C ILE A 95 7.68 -4.43 -3.37
N LEU A 96 7.30 -3.33 -4.03
CA LEU A 96 8.22 -2.28 -4.49
C LEU A 96 8.98 -1.67 -3.31
N ALA A 97 8.27 -1.35 -2.22
CA ALA A 97 8.90 -0.86 -1.00
C ALA A 97 9.90 -1.88 -0.42
N MET A 98 9.54 -3.16 -0.32
CA MET A 98 10.49 -4.18 0.16
C MET A 98 11.68 -4.41 -0.78
N SER A 99 11.51 -4.20 -2.08
CA SER A 99 12.60 -4.30 -3.07
C SER A 99 13.55 -3.11 -3.03
N LEU A 100 13.07 -1.92 -2.64
CA LEU A 100 13.84 -0.68 -2.56
C LEU A 100 13.68 -0.05 -1.18
N PRO A 101 14.23 -0.67 -0.11
CA PRO A 101 14.08 -0.15 1.23
C PRO A 101 14.87 1.15 1.42
N ASP A 102 14.18 2.23 1.80
CA ASP A 102 14.81 3.49 2.18
C ASP A 102 15.11 3.50 3.69
N PHE A 103 16.20 2.84 4.08
CA PHE A 103 16.69 2.85 5.46
C PHE A 103 17.62 4.03 5.77
N ALA A 104 17.96 4.86 4.77
CA ALA A 104 18.83 6.01 4.94
C ALA A 104 18.01 7.24 5.33
N ASN A 105 18.18 7.72 6.56
CA ASN A 105 17.47 8.88 7.06
C ASN A 105 18.40 10.07 7.26
N LYS A 106 17.90 11.25 6.91
CA LYS A 106 18.48 12.54 7.29
C LYS A 106 17.64 13.15 8.40
N TYR A 107 18.28 13.61 9.46
CA TYR A 107 17.64 14.29 10.57
C TYR A 107 18.40 15.56 10.89
N GLN A 108 17.67 16.67 10.98
CA GLN A 108 18.22 17.91 11.52
C GLN A 108 17.92 17.94 13.02
N ALA A 109 18.97 17.97 13.85
CA ALA A 109 18.84 17.98 15.30
C ALA A 109 17.98 19.18 15.76
N ASP A 110 16.96 18.92 16.56
CA ASP A 110 16.13 19.96 17.19
C ASP A 110 16.50 20.24 18.65
N PHE A 111 17.46 19.49 19.19
CA PHE A 111 18.06 19.67 20.52
C PHE A 111 19.58 19.48 20.46
N ASP A 112 20.26 19.96 21.49
CA ASP A 112 21.67 19.68 21.75
C ASP A 112 21.76 18.49 22.72
N GLY A 113 22.48 17.42 22.35
CA GLY A 113 22.61 16.24 23.22
C GLY A 113 23.16 15.00 22.53
N VAL A 114 23.44 13.95 23.30
CA VAL A 114 23.98 12.69 22.77
C VAL A 114 22.84 11.69 22.56
N VAL A 115 22.63 11.24 21.32
CA VAL A 115 21.64 10.18 20.99
C VAL A 115 22.34 9.08 20.20
N PHE A 116 22.08 7.82 20.55
CA PHE A 116 22.77 6.66 19.94
C PHE A 116 24.31 6.78 19.92
N GLY A 117 24.90 7.40 20.96
CA GLY A 117 26.36 7.57 21.07
C GLY A 117 26.97 8.63 20.14
N LYS A 118 26.15 9.43 19.44
CA LYS A 118 26.59 10.58 18.64
C LYS A 118 26.11 11.88 19.26
N GLU A 119 26.97 12.88 19.26
CA GLU A 119 26.61 14.24 19.66
C GLU A 119 25.80 14.92 18.55
N TYR A 120 24.59 15.36 18.90
CA TYR A 120 23.69 16.12 18.05
C TYR A 120 23.78 17.59 18.46
N ILE A 121 24.15 18.42 17.50
CA ILE A 121 24.20 19.87 17.61
C ILE A 121 22.97 20.42 16.90
N LYS A 122 22.16 21.18 17.62
CA LYS A 122 20.92 21.77 17.14
C LYS A 122 21.16 22.53 15.83
N GLY A 123 20.36 22.21 14.82
CA GLY A 123 20.46 22.79 13.49
C GLY A 123 21.42 22.07 12.53
N GLN A 124 22.26 21.13 12.98
CA GLN A 124 23.05 20.28 12.08
C GLN A 124 22.24 19.12 11.53
N THR A 125 22.53 18.73 10.28
CA THR A 125 21.90 17.59 9.61
C THR A 125 22.79 16.37 9.69
N TYR A 126 22.29 15.31 10.32
CA TYR A 126 22.93 14.02 10.46
C TYR A 126 22.29 13.01 9.51
N SER A 127 23.11 12.13 8.94
CA SER A 127 22.63 10.96 8.18
C SER A 127 22.86 9.71 9.02
N PHE A 128 21.83 8.89 9.18
CA PHE A 128 21.91 7.59 9.85
C PHE A 128 21.14 6.53 9.08
N ALA A 129 21.59 5.28 9.19
CA ALA A 129 20.90 4.13 8.63
C ALA A 129 20.08 3.45 9.73
N LEU A 130 18.90 2.93 9.37
CA LEU A 130 18.09 2.09 10.23
C LEU A 130 18.60 0.65 10.16
N TYR A 131 18.95 0.09 11.32
CA TYR A 131 19.40 -1.29 11.47
C TYR A 131 18.37 -2.14 12.21
N ILE A 132 18.64 -3.44 12.35
CA ILE A 132 17.73 -4.43 12.92
C ILE A 132 17.37 -4.19 14.40
N ASP A 133 18.18 -3.42 15.11
CA ASP A 133 17.95 -3.00 16.50
C ASP A 133 16.97 -1.82 16.61
N ASN A 134 16.56 -1.24 15.48
CA ASN A 134 15.68 -0.08 15.45
C ASN A 134 14.20 -0.47 15.25
N TYR A 135 13.29 0.11 16.03
CA TYR A 135 11.85 -0.09 15.87
C TYR A 135 11.35 0.20 14.45
N HIS A 136 11.87 1.24 13.80
CA HIS A 136 11.45 1.64 12.45
C HIS A 136 11.80 0.62 11.38
N TYR A 137 12.89 -0.13 11.57
CA TYR A 137 13.25 -1.24 10.69
C TYR A 137 12.16 -2.32 10.75
N TRP A 138 11.74 -2.71 11.95
CA TRP A 138 10.67 -3.70 12.12
C TRP A 138 9.28 -3.17 11.71
N ASP A 139 8.94 -1.92 12.02
CA ASP A 139 7.71 -1.25 11.52
C ASP A 139 7.64 -1.38 9.99
N TYR A 140 8.73 -1.05 9.31
CA TYR A 140 8.85 -1.15 7.86
C TYR A 140 8.61 -2.57 7.38
N ILE A 141 9.37 -3.55 7.87
CA ILE A 141 9.26 -4.94 7.38
C ILE A 141 7.88 -5.53 7.67
N LEU A 142 7.34 -5.32 8.87
CA LEU A 142 6.07 -5.90 9.31
C LEU A 142 4.88 -5.33 8.54
N ILE A 143 4.81 -4.01 8.33
CA ILE A 143 3.70 -3.39 7.59
C ILE A 143 3.67 -3.89 6.16
N HIS A 144 4.82 -3.92 5.48
CA HIS A 144 4.85 -4.34 4.07
C HIS A 144 4.57 -5.84 3.94
N SER A 145 5.11 -6.66 4.83
CA SER A 145 4.83 -8.11 4.86
C SER A 145 3.34 -8.38 5.13
N TYR A 146 2.77 -7.70 6.13
CA TYR A 146 1.35 -7.79 6.45
C TYR A 146 0.50 -7.40 5.24
N LEU A 147 0.81 -6.28 4.59
CA LEU A 147 0.04 -5.76 3.47
C LEU A 147 0.02 -6.73 2.28
N VAL A 148 1.15 -7.37 1.96
CA VAL A 148 1.22 -8.43 0.94
C VAL A 148 0.36 -9.64 1.34
N ILE A 149 0.48 -10.12 2.58
CA ILE A 149 -0.21 -11.32 3.05
C ILE A 149 -1.72 -11.11 3.10
N ILE A 150 -2.19 -10.03 3.75
CA ILE A 150 -3.61 -9.75 3.92
C ILE A 150 -4.27 -9.50 2.56
N SER A 151 -3.62 -8.72 1.68
CA SER A 151 -4.18 -8.38 0.38
C SER A 151 -4.25 -9.60 -0.53
N SER A 152 -3.21 -10.44 -0.55
CA SER A 152 -3.22 -11.70 -1.29
C SER A 152 -4.31 -12.64 -0.80
N THR A 153 -4.47 -12.74 0.53
CA THR A 153 -5.52 -13.56 1.15
C THR A 153 -6.91 -13.06 0.75
N LEU A 154 -7.17 -11.76 0.84
CA LEU A 154 -8.45 -11.18 0.44
C LEU A 154 -8.75 -11.38 -1.04
N MET A 155 -7.76 -11.23 -1.93
CA MET A 155 -7.95 -11.51 -3.37
C MET A 155 -8.33 -12.97 -3.66
N ILE A 156 -7.84 -13.91 -2.85
CA ILE A 156 -8.13 -15.35 -3.01
C ILE A 156 -9.50 -15.70 -2.44
N LEU A 157 -9.80 -15.21 -1.23
CA LEU A 157 -11.04 -15.56 -0.52
C LEU A 157 -12.26 -14.82 -1.09
N TYR A 158 -12.04 -13.62 -1.63
CA TYR A 158 -13.07 -12.73 -2.18
C TYR A 158 -12.68 -12.27 -3.59
N PRO A 159 -12.64 -13.18 -4.57
CA PRO A 159 -12.27 -12.82 -5.93
C PRO A 159 -13.29 -11.84 -6.52
N PHE A 160 -12.79 -10.87 -7.29
CA PHE A 160 -13.60 -9.87 -7.96
C PHE A 160 -13.33 -9.87 -9.47
N LYS A 161 -14.34 -9.52 -10.26
CA LYS A 161 -14.17 -9.17 -11.67
C LYS A 161 -13.91 -7.68 -11.78
N TYR A 162 -12.68 -7.30 -12.14
CA TYR A 162 -12.28 -5.91 -12.25
C TYR A 162 -12.62 -5.38 -13.65
N LYS A 163 -13.67 -4.56 -13.80
CA LYS A 163 -14.14 -4.04 -15.09
C LYS A 163 -13.62 -2.63 -15.39
N ILE A 164 -13.85 -2.11 -16.60
CA ILE A 164 -13.46 -0.74 -16.99
C ILE A 164 -14.02 0.35 -16.06
N LYS A 165 -15.24 0.16 -15.52
CA LYS A 165 -15.80 1.08 -14.52
C LYS A 165 -15.03 1.08 -13.20
N ASP A 166 -14.47 -0.07 -12.83
CA ASP A 166 -13.66 -0.21 -11.62
C ASP A 166 -12.27 0.38 -11.84
N PHE A 167 -11.70 0.18 -13.03
CA PHE A 167 -10.49 0.86 -13.50
C PHE A 167 -10.62 2.37 -13.39
N ALA A 168 -11.67 2.96 -13.99
CA ALA A 168 -11.91 4.40 -13.92
C ALA A 168 -12.07 4.90 -12.47
N LYS A 169 -12.81 4.17 -11.63
CA LYS A 169 -12.94 4.50 -10.19
C LYS A 169 -11.60 4.44 -9.46
N THR A 170 -10.74 3.48 -9.76
CA THR A 170 -9.40 3.38 -9.18
C THR A 170 -8.50 4.53 -9.64
N ILE A 171 -8.53 4.91 -10.92
CA ILE A 171 -7.80 6.10 -11.42
C ILE A 171 -8.26 7.35 -10.67
N ILE A 172 -9.58 7.58 -10.58
CA ILE A 172 -10.14 8.75 -9.89
C ILE A 172 -9.75 8.73 -8.41
N PHE A 173 -9.90 7.59 -7.74
CA PHE A 173 -9.53 7.43 -6.34
C PHE A 173 -8.05 7.74 -6.08
N PHE A 174 -7.15 7.17 -6.88
CA PHE A 174 -5.71 7.42 -6.76
C PHE A 174 -5.37 8.87 -7.09
N GLY A 175 -5.95 9.44 -8.15
CA GLY A 175 -5.79 10.84 -8.51
C GLY A 175 -6.20 11.80 -7.40
N SER A 176 -7.33 11.53 -6.74
CA SER A 176 -7.79 12.29 -5.58
C SER A 176 -6.81 12.19 -4.41
N LEU A 177 -6.24 11.00 -4.14
CA LEU A 177 -5.21 10.83 -3.10
C LEU A 177 -3.93 11.59 -3.43
N CYS A 178 -3.42 11.47 -4.66
CA CYS A 178 -2.23 12.21 -5.11
C CYS A 178 -2.45 13.72 -4.97
N THR A 179 -3.62 14.21 -5.38
CA THR A 179 -3.97 15.64 -5.28
C THR A 179 -4.03 16.08 -3.82
N PHE A 180 -4.71 15.31 -2.96
CA PHE A 180 -4.81 15.58 -1.53
C PHE A 180 -3.43 15.66 -0.86
N PHE A 181 -2.56 14.68 -1.10
CA PHE A 181 -1.22 14.67 -0.52
C PHE A 181 -0.28 15.69 -1.13
N PHE A 182 -0.43 16.02 -2.40
CA PHE A 182 0.30 17.13 -3.01
C PHE A 182 -0.05 18.46 -2.33
N ILE A 183 -1.34 18.72 -2.07
CA ILE A 183 -1.78 19.91 -1.32
C ILE A 183 -1.19 19.91 0.09
N ILE A 184 -1.27 18.80 0.82
CA ILE A 184 -0.68 18.68 2.16
C ILE A 184 0.82 18.97 2.12
N ASN A 185 1.55 18.35 1.20
CA ASN A 185 3.00 18.55 1.04
C ASN A 185 3.35 19.98 0.66
N ALA A 186 2.55 20.65 -0.17
CA ALA A 186 2.73 22.06 -0.50
C ALA A 186 2.52 22.94 0.74
N LEU A 187 1.43 22.74 1.47
CA LEU A 187 1.12 23.50 2.68
C LEU A 187 2.19 23.30 3.75
N THR A 188 2.57 22.05 4.05
CA THR A 188 3.60 21.79 5.06
C THR A 188 4.97 22.26 4.58
N GLY A 189 5.31 22.09 3.30
CA GLY A 189 6.57 22.53 2.73
C GLY A 189 6.82 24.04 2.88
N HIS A 190 5.78 24.85 2.71
CA HIS A 190 5.86 26.32 2.80
C HIS A 190 5.66 26.87 4.21
N PHE A 191 4.76 26.29 5.01
CA PHE A 191 4.30 26.91 6.26
C PHE A 191 4.72 26.14 7.53
N ALA A 192 5.08 24.86 7.44
CA ALA A 192 5.39 24.06 8.61
C ALA A 192 6.89 24.09 8.97
N PRO A 193 7.24 23.92 10.26
CA PRO A 193 8.62 23.70 10.66
C PRO A 193 9.17 22.41 10.05
N LEU A 194 10.49 22.31 9.90
CA LEU A 194 11.15 21.23 9.16
C LEU A 194 10.64 19.81 9.53
N LYS A 195 10.50 19.52 10.82
CA LYS A 195 10.02 18.20 11.31
C LYS A 195 8.62 17.81 10.84
N TRP A 196 7.81 18.79 10.44
CA TRP A 196 6.44 18.62 9.92
C TRP A 196 6.35 18.81 8.41
N LYS A 197 7.45 19.17 7.73
CA LYS A 197 7.48 19.21 6.26
C LYS A 197 7.35 17.79 5.72
N SER A 198 6.19 17.47 5.17
CA SER A 198 5.81 16.12 4.79
C SER A 198 6.28 15.78 3.39
N ASN A 199 6.65 14.52 3.17
CA ASN A 199 6.96 13.98 1.85
C ASN A 199 6.05 12.80 1.51
N TYR A 200 4.74 12.99 1.65
CA TYR A 200 3.78 11.93 1.33
C TYR A 200 3.82 11.62 -0.16
N PHE A 201 3.85 10.32 -0.49
CA PHE A 201 3.89 9.83 -1.87
C PHE A 201 5.08 10.40 -2.67
N TYR A 202 6.15 10.82 -1.97
CA TYR A 202 7.33 11.41 -2.60
C TYR A 202 7.06 12.62 -3.50
N THR A 203 6.00 13.39 -3.20
CA THR A 203 5.64 14.63 -3.93
C THR A 203 5.93 15.90 -3.13
N GLY A 204 6.77 15.81 -2.09
CA GLY A 204 7.23 16.95 -1.30
C GLY A 204 8.08 17.94 -2.11
N ILE A 205 8.26 19.14 -1.56
CA ILE A 205 9.17 20.14 -2.12
C ILE A 205 10.61 19.59 -2.23
N ASP A 206 11.39 20.10 -3.18
CA ASP A 206 12.71 19.54 -3.52
C ASP A 206 13.68 19.42 -2.33
N GLN A 207 13.55 20.29 -1.33
CA GLN A 207 14.38 20.31 -0.12
C GLN A 207 14.22 19.04 0.74
N ILE A 208 13.04 18.43 0.75
CA ILE A 208 12.70 17.26 1.58
C ILE A 208 12.55 15.98 0.76
N ASN A 209 12.33 16.10 -0.54
CA ASN A 209 12.15 14.96 -1.42
C ASN A 209 13.49 14.42 -1.93
N SER A 210 13.87 13.24 -1.44
CA SER A 210 15.09 12.52 -1.86
C SER A 210 15.09 12.18 -3.35
N PHE A 211 13.93 12.01 -3.98
CA PHE A 211 13.80 11.67 -5.39
C PHE A 211 13.86 12.86 -6.34
N SER A 212 13.89 14.10 -5.82
CA SER A 212 13.88 15.33 -6.65
C SER A 212 15.03 15.40 -7.66
N LYS A 213 16.14 14.70 -7.39
CA LYS A 213 17.35 14.68 -8.23
C LYS A 213 17.45 13.50 -9.19
N LEU A 214 16.52 12.53 -9.14
CA LEU A 214 16.66 11.28 -9.88
C LEU A 214 16.54 11.46 -11.41
N LEU A 215 15.51 12.18 -11.87
CA LEU A 215 15.17 12.35 -13.29
C LEU A 215 14.68 13.78 -13.56
N GLN A 216 15.57 14.74 -13.44
CA GLN A 216 15.24 16.15 -13.70
C GLN A 216 14.99 16.38 -15.20
N PRO A 217 14.03 17.25 -15.58
CA PRO A 217 13.21 18.13 -14.72
C PRO A 217 11.95 17.46 -14.16
N ILE A 218 11.62 16.25 -14.60
CA ILE A 218 10.34 15.58 -14.31
C ILE A 218 10.15 15.31 -12.81
N THR A 219 11.23 15.01 -12.08
CA THR A 219 11.17 14.74 -10.64
C THR A 219 11.21 15.97 -9.75
N LYS A 220 11.34 17.18 -10.32
CA LYS A 220 11.32 18.43 -9.52
C LYS A 220 9.89 18.86 -9.21
N TRP A 221 9.70 19.51 -8.08
CA TRP A 221 8.45 20.18 -7.75
C TRP A 221 8.19 21.35 -8.73
N PRO A 222 6.95 21.56 -9.23
CA PRO A 222 5.73 20.78 -8.99
C PRO A 222 5.51 19.62 -9.98
N PHE A 223 6.39 19.43 -10.97
CA PHE A 223 6.24 18.41 -12.02
C PHE A 223 6.20 16.97 -11.50
N ILE A 224 6.80 16.70 -10.34
CA ILE A 224 6.74 15.40 -9.66
C ILE A 224 5.29 14.93 -9.41
N PHE A 225 4.35 15.87 -9.21
CA PHE A 225 2.92 15.53 -9.07
C PHE A 225 2.35 14.94 -10.36
N VAL A 226 2.66 15.54 -11.50
CA VAL A 226 2.22 15.05 -12.82
C VAL A 226 2.89 13.71 -13.11
N ALA A 227 4.17 13.58 -12.79
CA ALA A 227 4.92 12.33 -12.94
C ALA A 227 4.29 11.20 -12.10
N GLU A 228 3.94 11.46 -10.84
CA GLU A 228 3.31 10.50 -9.94
C GLU A 228 1.93 10.05 -10.47
N PHE A 229 1.13 10.98 -11.00
CA PHE A 229 -0.17 10.64 -11.59
C PHE A 229 -0.02 9.74 -12.84
N ILE A 230 0.92 10.07 -13.73
CA ILE A 230 1.21 9.27 -14.93
C ILE A 230 1.72 7.88 -14.52
N LEU A 231 2.66 7.82 -13.57
CA LEU A 231 3.22 6.57 -13.08
C LEU A 231 2.13 5.69 -12.45
N GLY A 232 1.23 6.28 -11.65
CA GLY A 232 0.07 5.60 -11.12
C GLY A 232 -0.86 5.05 -12.21
N PHE A 233 -1.15 5.84 -13.24
CA PHE A 233 -1.97 5.38 -14.38
C PHE A 233 -1.34 4.18 -15.11
N VAL A 234 -0.05 4.27 -15.44
CA VAL A 234 0.71 3.17 -16.06
C VAL A 234 0.69 1.94 -15.16
N PHE A 235 0.93 2.13 -13.87
CA PHE A 235 0.93 1.07 -12.88
C PHE A 235 -0.41 0.34 -12.79
N ILE A 236 -1.54 1.06 -12.69
CA ILE A 236 -2.89 0.47 -12.62
C ILE A 236 -3.21 -0.28 -13.91
N THR A 237 -2.77 0.23 -15.05
CA THR A 237 -2.93 -0.42 -16.36
C THR A 237 -2.19 -1.76 -16.40
N LEU A 238 -0.91 -1.78 -16.02
CA LEU A 238 -0.11 -3.00 -15.96
C LEU A 238 -0.68 -4.01 -14.96
N ALA A 239 -1.09 -3.55 -13.78
CA ALA A 239 -1.71 -4.40 -12.77
C ALA A 239 -3.04 -5.01 -13.25
N THR A 240 -3.83 -4.26 -14.02
CA THR A 240 -5.09 -4.74 -14.61
C THR A 240 -4.83 -5.81 -15.67
N ILE A 241 -3.87 -5.58 -16.58
CA ILE A 241 -3.45 -6.57 -17.58
C ILE A 241 -3.01 -7.86 -16.88
N LEU A 242 -2.14 -7.73 -15.89
CA LEU A 242 -1.64 -8.86 -15.12
C LEU A 242 -2.77 -9.59 -14.41
N HIS A 243 -3.73 -8.88 -13.81
CA HIS A 243 -4.90 -9.48 -13.16
C HIS A 243 -5.74 -10.31 -14.14
N ILE A 244 -6.00 -9.80 -15.35
CA ILE A 244 -6.74 -10.52 -16.40
C ILE A 244 -5.98 -11.79 -16.81
N VAL A 245 -4.66 -11.69 -17.04
CA VAL A 245 -3.82 -12.85 -17.38
C VAL A 245 -3.88 -13.90 -16.27
N LEU A 246 -3.66 -13.48 -15.02
CA LEU A 246 -3.68 -14.35 -13.86
C LEU A 246 -5.07 -14.99 -13.65
N ALA A 247 -6.17 -14.27 -13.87
CA ALA A 247 -7.51 -14.84 -13.72
C ALA A 247 -7.72 -16.10 -14.58
N ASN A 248 -7.03 -16.22 -15.72
CA ASN A 248 -7.17 -17.32 -16.68
C ASN A 248 -6.20 -18.50 -16.45
N LEU A 249 -5.29 -18.41 -15.49
CA LEU A 249 -4.29 -19.44 -15.21
C LEU A 249 -4.72 -20.32 -14.03
N LYS A 250 -4.82 -21.64 -14.23
CA LYS A 250 -5.21 -22.58 -13.18
C LYS A 250 -4.22 -23.73 -13.07
N VAL A 251 -3.82 -24.04 -11.83
CA VAL A 251 -3.03 -25.23 -11.52
C VAL A 251 -3.97 -26.41 -11.35
N SER A 252 -3.77 -27.46 -12.16
CA SER A 252 -4.39 -28.76 -11.95
C SER A 252 -3.30 -29.71 -11.48
N LEU A 253 -3.56 -30.44 -10.41
CA LEU A 253 -2.72 -31.57 -10.02
C LEU A 253 -3.56 -32.82 -10.24
N ASN A 254 -3.74 -33.19 -11.51
CA ASN A 254 -4.26 -34.51 -11.86
C ASN A 254 -3.10 -35.52 -11.87
N LYS A 255 -3.39 -36.81 -11.65
CA LYS A 255 -2.41 -37.93 -11.59
C LYS A 255 -1.61 -38.18 -12.90
N GLY A 256 -1.54 -37.23 -13.82
CA GLY A 256 -0.76 -37.29 -15.05
C GLY A 256 -0.39 -35.90 -15.57
N THR A 257 0.92 -35.59 -15.49
CA THR A 257 1.76 -34.62 -16.24
C THR A 257 1.31 -33.17 -16.47
N LYS A 258 0.03 -32.79 -16.35
CA LYS A 258 -0.41 -31.39 -16.56
C LYS A 258 -0.46 -30.63 -15.25
N PHE A 259 0.61 -29.88 -14.95
CA PHE A 259 0.71 -28.99 -13.79
C PHE A 259 -0.06 -27.67 -13.98
N LEU A 260 -0.13 -27.16 -15.21
CA LEU A 260 -0.72 -25.85 -15.52
C LEU A 260 -1.74 -25.98 -16.66
N THR A 261 -2.91 -25.36 -16.46
CA THR A 261 -4.01 -25.34 -17.42
C THR A 261 -4.53 -23.91 -17.59
N ILE A 262 -4.80 -23.51 -18.83
CA ILE A 262 -5.44 -22.22 -19.11
C ILE A 262 -6.95 -22.45 -19.13
N GLN A 263 -7.68 -21.77 -18.25
CA GLN A 263 -9.14 -21.76 -18.22
C GLN A 263 -9.62 -20.32 -18.43
N LYS A 264 -10.36 -20.06 -19.50
CA LYS A 264 -10.95 -18.73 -19.74
C LYS A 264 -11.99 -18.43 -18.66
N ARG A 265 -11.63 -17.58 -17.70
CA ARG A 265 -12.51 -17.09 -16.62
C ARG A 265 -12.86 -15.62 -16.74
N PHE A 266 -11.95 -14.83 -17.31
CA PHE A 266 -12.13 -13.40 -17.48
C PHE A 266 -11.31 -12.87 -18.65
N THR A 267 -11.97 -12.25 -19.62
CA THR A 267 -11.36 -11.82 -20.88
C THR A 267 -11.24 -10.29 -20.98
N PHE A 268 -10.37 -9.81 -21.87
CA PHE A 268 -10.32 -8.38 -22.21
C PHE A 268 -11.65 -7.85 -22.75
N LYS A 269 -12.42 -8.67 -23.48
CA LYS A 269 -13.76 -8.29 -23.94
C LYS A 269 -14.69 -8.02 -22.74
N GLU A 270 -14.74 -8.94 -21.78
CA GLU A 270 -15.55 -8.77 -20.56
C GLU A 270 -15.08 -7.60 -19.68
N PHE A 271 -13.80 -7.21 -19.77
CA PHE A 271 -13.28 -6.01 -19.10
C PHE A 271 -13.93 -4.73 -19.65
N PHE A 272 -14.04 -4.61 -20.98
CA PHE A 272 -14.64 -3.47 -21.67
C PHE A 272 -16.18 -3.50 -21.70
N GLU A 273 -16.82 -4.61 -21.31
CA GLU A 273 -18.28 -4.68 -21.19
C GLU A 273 -18.79 -3.72 -20.09
N TRP A 274 -19.25 -2.55 -20.54
CA TRP A 274 -20.07 -1.68 -19.73
C TRP A 274 -21.40 -2.42 -19.51
N THR A 275 -21.73 -2.72 -18.25
CA THR A 275 -23.03 -3.33 -17.91
C THR A 275 -24.14 -2.49 -18.55
N LYS A 276 -24.79 -3.00 -19.60
CA LYS A 276 -26.09 -2.52 -20.04
C LYS A 276 -26.96 -2.53 -18.78
N LYS A 277 -27.49 -1.38 -18.39
CA LYS A 277 -28.63 -1.37 -17.48
C LYS A 277 -29.70 -2.18 -18.21
N ASN A 278 -30.06 -3.33 -17.65
CA ASN A 278 -31.37 -3.89 -17.94
C ASN A 278 -32.33 -2.87 -17.31
N ASN A 279 -32.94 -2.06 -18.17
CA ASN A 279 -34.15 -1.31 -17.82
C ASN A 279 -35.27 -2.30 -17.53
#